data_AF-A0A6G1LNR5-F1
#
_entry.id   AF-A0A6G1LNR5-F1
#
_cell.length_a   1.000
_cell.length_b   1.000
_cell.length_c   1.000
_cell.angle_alpha   90.00
_cell.angle_beta   90.00
_cell.angle_gamma   90.00
#
_symmetry.space_group_name_H-M   'P 1'
#
loop_
_entity.id
_entity.type
_entity.pdbx_description
1 polymer ?
#
loop_
_entity_poly.entity_id
_entity_poly.type
_entity_poly.pdbx_seq_one_letter_code
_entity_poly.pdbx_strand_id
1 'polypeptide(L)'
;MANGWSILISIVFIAAFSAVSWFASPKGENQTVWRSTLILSAWSCWLMWAITFLAQWHPLIVPERNDLRPEYADGPVKPSGRFF
;
A
#
# COMPACT_ATOMS: atom_id res chain seq x y z
N MET A 1 3.43 -3.02 9.88
CA MET A 1 2.41 -3.94 10.43
C MET A 1 1.06 -3.48 9.93
N ALA A 2 0.28 -4.34 9.29
CA ALA A 2 -1.07 -4.01 8.85
C ALA A 2 -1.93 -3.74 10.09
N ASN A 3 -2.22 -2.47 10.35
CA ASN A 3 -3.08 -2.04 11.44
C ASN A 3 -4.28 -1.31 10.81
N GLY A 4 -5.47 -1.40 11.40
CA GLY A 4 -6.66 -0.73 10.87
C GLY A 4 -6.47 0.78 10.68
N TRP A 5 -5.53 1.37 11.42
CA TRP A 5 -5.09 2.75 11.25
C TRP A 5 -4.51 3.08 9.86
N SER A 6 -3.90 2.12 9.16
CA SER A 6 -3.34 2.35 7.82
C SER A 6 -4.41 2.78 6.81
N ILE A 7 -5.61 2.22 6.89
CA ILE A 7 -6.73 2.61 6.02
C ILE A 7 -7.20 4.02 6.35
N LEU A 8 -7.39 4.34 7.64
CA LEU A 8 -7.83 5.67 8.05
C LEU A 8 -6.86 6.77 7.62
N ILE A 9 -5.55 6.57 7.85
CA ILE A 9 -4.51 7.53 7.48
C ILE A 9 -4.46 7.74 5.97
N SER A 10 -4.53 6.65 5.19
CA SER A 10 -4.47 6.74 3.73
C SER A 10 -5.70 7.46 3.13
N ILE A 11 -6.90 7.23 3.67
CA ILE A 11 -8.11 7.96 3.25
C ILE A 11 -7.97 9.45 3.53
N VAL A 12 -7.52 9.81 4.74
CA VAL A 12 -7.31 11.21 5.12
C VAL A 12 -6.28 11.87 4.18
N PHE A 13 -5.20 11.16 3.86
CA PHE A 13 -4.18 11.66 2.94
C PHE A 13 -4.73 11.92 1.53
N ILE A 14 -5.50 10.98 0.96
CA ILE A 14 -6.07 11.12 -0.38
C ILE A 14 -7.17 12.19 -0.41
N ALA A 15 -7.97 12.30 0.65
CA ALA A 15 -8.96 13.36 0.79
C ALA A 15 -8.29 14.75 0.86
N ALA A 16 -7.22 14.88 1.65
CA ALA A 16 -6.45 16.11 1.74
C ALA A 16 -5.78 16.47 0.39
N PHE A 17 -5.17 15.49 -0.28
CA PHE A 17 -4.62 15.67 -1.63
C PHE A 17 -5.68 16.12 -2.65
N SER A 18 -6.88 15.54 -2.58
CA SER A 18 -8.01 15.91 -3.44
C SER A 18 -8.47 17.35 -3.17
N ALA A 19 -8.55 17.75 -1.90
CA ALA A 19 -8.87 19.13 -1.52
C ALA A 19 -7.80 20.12 -2.01
N VAL A 20 -6.52 19.81 -1.81
CA VAL A 20 -5.40 20.63 -2.31
C VAL A 20 -5.47 20.73 -3.82
N SER A 21 -5.67 19.62 -4.53
CA SER A 21 -5.81 19.62 -6.00
C SER A 21 -6.97 20.49 -6.47
N TRP A 22 -8.09 20.52 -5.73
CA TRP A 22 -9.23 21.37 -6.05
C TRP A 22 -8.93 22.87 -5.94
N PHE A 23 -8.28 23.29 -4.84
CA PHE A 23 -7.98 24.69 -4.55
C PHE A 23 -6.73 25.21 -5.25
N ALA A 24 -5.70 24.38 -5.40
CA ALA A 24 -4.42 24.74 -6.01
C ALA A 24 -4.41 24.58 -7.54
N SER A 25 -5.49 24.08 -8.16
CA SER A 25 -5.59 23.99 -9.61
C SER A 25 -5.51 25.37 -10.27
N PRO A 26 -4.61 25.56 -11.26
CA PRO A 26 -4.41 26.85 -11.91
C PRO A 26 -5.70 27.34 -12.56
N LYS A 27 -5.98 28.64 -12.40
CA LYS A 27 -7.14 29.28 -13.04
C LYS A 27 -6.82 29.50 -14.51
N GLY A 28 -7.53 28.79 -15.39
CA GLY A 28 -7.36 28.83 -16.83
C GLY A 28 -8.34 27.88 -17.53
N GLU A 29 -8.28 27.82 -18.85
CA GLU A 29 -9.18 26.99 -19.68
C GLU A 29 -9.15 25.51 -19.27
N ASN A 30 -7.98 25.01 -18.88
CA ASN A 30 -7.78 23.61 -18.50
C ASN A 30 -8.06 23.31 -17.02
N GLN A 31 -8.62 24.26 -16.25
CA GLN A 31 -8.81 24.07 -14.80
C GLN A 31 -9.63 22.82 -14.45
N THR A 32 -10.69 22.55 -15.22
CA THR A 32 -11.53 21.36 -15.00
C THR A 32 -10.77 20.08 -15.27
N VAL A 33 -9.91 20.06 -16.30
CA VAL A 33 -9.06 18.90 -16.64
C VAL A 33 -8.06 18.65 -15.51
N TRP A 34 -7.41 19.69 -14.99
CA TRP A 34 -6.51 19.56 -13.84
C TRP A 34 -7.19 18.97 -12.62
N ARG A 35 -8.38 19.50 -12.26
CA ARG A 35 -9.15 19.00 -11.11
C ARG A 35 -9.57 17.55 -11.29
N SER A 36 -10.15 17.21 -12.44
CA SER A 36 -10.72 15.87 -12.65
C SER A 36 -9.62 14.82 -12.76
N THR A 37 -8.56 15.07 -13.54
CA THR A 37 -7.48 14.09 -13.73
C THR A 37 -6.73 13.80 -12.43
N LEU A 38 -6.34 14.82 -11.66
CA LEU A 38 -5.61 14.61 -10.40
C LEU A 38 -6.43 13.84 -9.37
N ILE A 39 -7.72 14.19 -9.22
CA ILE A 39 -8.60 13.55 -8.24
C ILE A 39 -8.92 12.10 -8.67
N LEU A 40 -9.31 11.88 -9.93
CA LEU A 40 -9.61 10.52 -10.43
C LEU A 40 -8.41 9.60 -10.34
N SER A 41 -7.22 10.05 -10.73
CA SER A 41 -6.01 9.25 -10.65
C SER A 41 -5.62 8.93 -9.20
N ALA A 42 -5.76 9.89 -8.29
CA ALA A 42 -5.46 9.64 -6.87
C ALA A 42 -6.40 8.58 -6.27
N TRP A 43 -7.70 8.67 -6.56
CA TRP A 43 -8.69 7.69 -6.08
C TRP A 43 -8.53 6.32 -6.73
N SER A 44 -8.24 6.23 -8.03
CA SER A 44 -8.05 4.94 -8.71
C SER A 44 -6.80 4.20 -8.19
N CYS A 45 -5.69 4.91 -8.03
CA CYS A 45 -4.48 4.35 -7.43
C CYS A 45 -4.71 3.92 -5.98
N TRP A 46 -5.42 4.73 -5.19
CA TRP A 46 -5.74 4.37 -3.80
C TRP A 46 -6.67 3.16 -3.71
N LEU A 47 -7.68 3.04 -4.57
CA LEU A 47 -8.58 1.87 -4.59
C LEU A 47 -7.83 0.57 -4.90
N MET A 48 -6.94 0.57 -5.90
CA MET A 48 -6.10 -0.60 -6.21
C MET A 48 -5.26 -1.02 -4.98
N TRP A 49 -4.61 -0.05 -4.34
CA TRP A 49 -3.84 -0.28 -3.12
C TRP A 49 -4.72 -0.78 -1.96
N ALA A 50 -5.89 -0.17 -1.74
CA ALA A 50 -6.78 -0.52 -0.63
C ALA A 50 -7.32 -1.95 -0.77
N ILE A 51 -7.72 -2.35 -1.98
CA ILE A 51 -8.21 -3.70 -2.25
C ILE A 51 -7.12 -4.73 -2.01
N THR A 52 -5.90 -4.50 -2.51
CA THR A 52 -4.78 -5.43 -2.32
C THR A 52 -4.34 -5.53 -0.85
N PHE A 53 -4.41 -4.42 -0.10
CA PHE A 53 -4.20 -4.42 1.34
C PHE A 53 -5.28 -5.21 2.09
N LEU A 54 -6.56 -4.99 1.78
CA LEU A 54 -7.69 -5.69 2.38
C LEU A 54 -7.66 -7.19 2.08
N ALA A 55 -7.21 -7.60 0.89
CA ALA A 55 -7.07 -9.00 0.52
C ALA A 55 -6.06 -9.76 1.41
N GLN A 56 -5.10 -9.05 2.01
CA GLN A 56 -4.15 -9.63 2.95
C GLN A 56 -4.60 -9.46 4.41
N TRP A 57 -5.66 -8.69 4.69
CA TRP A 57 -6.12 -8.43 6.04
C TRP A 57 -6.99 -9.58 6.53
N HIS A 58 -6.58 -10.22 7.62
CA HIS A 58 -7.19 -11.46 8.13
C HIS A 58 -7.20 -12.60 7.08
N PRO A 59 -6.01 -13.09 6.67
CA PRO A 59 -5.90 -14.10 5.64
C PRO A 59 -6.49 -15.44 6.11
N LEU A 60 -7.25 -16.09 5.25
CA LEU A 60 -7.81 -17.44 5.49
C LEU A 60 -6.87 -18.55 5.00
N ILE A 61 -5.97 -18.21 4.08
CA ILE A 61 -5.02 -19.14 3.46
C ILE A 61 -3.62 -18.70 3.87
N VAL A 62 -2.81 -19.66 4.26
CA VAL A 62 -1.39 -19.46 4.57
C VAL A 62 -0.53 -19.95 3.41
N PRO A 63 0.63 -19.32 3.16
CA PRO A 63 1.52 -19.77 2.09
C PRO A 63 2.14 -21.13 2.43
N GLU A 64 1.98 -22.11 1.54
CA GLU A 64 2.68 -23.40 1.59
C GLU A 64 3.78 -23.44 0.53
N ARG A 65 4.99 -23.86 0.91
CA ARG A 65 6.12 -24.03 0.00
C ARG A 65 6.96 -25.24 0.38
N ASN A 66 7.30 -26.07 -0.60
CA ASN A 66 8.10 -27.29 -0.41
C ASN A 66 9.57 -27.14 -0.81
N ASP A 67 9.95 -25.99 -1.37
CA ASP A 67 11.30 -25.69 -1.84
C ASP A 67 11.94 -24.58 -0.98
N LEU A 68 12.12 -24.86 0.31
CA LEU A 68 12.95 -24.02 1.19
C LEU A 68 14.41 -24.40 0.98
N ARG A 69 15.30 -23.40 0.88
CA ARG A 69 16.74 -23.67 0.92
C ARG A 69 17.04 -24.41 2.25
N PRO A 70 17.91 -25.43 2.25
CA PRO A 70 18.10 -26.30 3.41
C PRO A 70 18.44 -25.54 4.70
N GLU A 71 19.19 -24.45 4.58
CA GLU A 71 19.57 -23.54 5.67
C GLU A 71 18.39 -22.83 6.36
N TYR A 72 17.19 -22.81 5.76
CA TYR A 72 15.97 -22.24 6.36
C TYR A 72 14.85 -23.29 6.58
N ALA A 73 15.08 -24.55 6.22
CA ALA A 73 14.07 -25.60 6.28
C ALA A 73 13.76 -26.04 7.73
N ASP A 74 14.74 -25.98 8.64
CA ASP A 74 14.64 -26.47 10.03
C ASP A 74 14.36 -25.37 11.08
N GLY A 75 13.90 -24.19 10.66
CA GLY A 75 13.66 -23.05 11.55
C GLY A 75 14.86 -22.10 11.65
N PRO A 76 14.86 -21.14 12.60
CA PRO A 76 15.85 -20.06 12.62
C PRO A 76 17.27 -20.62 12.75
N VAL A 77 18.15 -20.22 11.81
CA VAL A 77 19.58 -20.54 11.80
C VAL A 77 20.16 -20.20 13.18
N LYS A 78 20.51 -21.22 13.97
CA LYS A 78 21.43 -21.02 15.10
C LYS A 78 22.67 -20.36 14.52
N PRO A 79 23.17 -19.24 15.08
CA PRO A 79 24.38 -18.62 14.58
C PRO A 79 25.45 -19.71 14.59
N SER A 80 25.94 -20.08 13.40
CA SER A 80 27.03 -21.02 13.29
C SER A 80 28.21 -20.35 13.98
N GLY A 81 28.49 -20.77 15.21
CA GLY A 81 29.55 -20.25 16.06
C GLY A 81 30.94 -20.64 15.56
N ARG A 82 31.18 -20.49 14.26
CA ARG A 82 32.51 -20.62 13.66
C ARG A 82 32.91 -19.26 13.11
N PHE A 83 33.22 -18.36 14.04
CA PHE A 83 34.33 -17.44 13.85
C PHE A 83 35.61 -18.24 14.07
N PHE A 84 36.08 -18.97 13.06
CA PHE A 84 37.49 -19.36 12.83
C PHE A 84 37.61 -19.80 11.38
#